data_AF-E6PCW0-F1
#
_entry.id   AF-E6PCW0-F1
#
_cell.length_a   1.000
_cell.length_b   1.000
_cell.length_c   1.000
_cell.angle_alpha   90.00
_cell.angle_beta   90.00
_cell.angle_gamma   90.00
#
_symmetry.space_group_name_H-M   'P 1'
#
loop_
_entity.id
_entity.type
_entity.pdbx_description
1 polymer ?
#
loop_
_entity_poly.entity_id
_entity_poly.type
_entity_poly.pdbx_seq_one_letter_code
_entity_poly.pdbx_strand_id
1 'polypeptide(L)'
;MQGTVGSPPESSSIRAFAALSLLTPYRASVRDVGPALDYAPEATHLIVRNLGFGEPDDFAIWDESSAKKVAAARKAHVIDLTPLKPRIAAALDNANMTYHAGVDAPLLGIADRSRLRTWIDANTATLYGVRGILGMTDG
;
A
#
# COMPACT_ATOMS: atom_id res chain seq x y z
N MET A 1 43.48 -28.09 -28.71
CA MET A 1 42.63 -26.89 -28.56
C MET A 1 41.24 -27.36 -28.13
N GLN A 2 40.95 -27.32 -26.83
CA GLN A 2 39.59 -27.55 -26.31
C GLN A 2 39.09 -26.20 -25.81
N GLY A 3 38.03 -25.70 -26.45
CA GLY A 3 37.37 -24.46 -26.03
C GLY A 3 36.53 -24.72 -24.79
N THR A 4 36.89 -24.08 -23.69
CA THR A 4 36.03 -23.96 -22.51
C THR A 4 34.81 -23.12 -22.87
N VAL A 5 33.67 -23.78 -22.98
CA VAL A 5 32.35 -23.14 -23.06
C VAL A 5 32.13 -22.43 -21.72
N GLY A 6 32.15 -21.09 -21.75
CA GLY A 6 31.83 -20.27 -20.59
C GLY A 6 30.41 -20.57 -20.13
N SER A 7 30.27 -20.90 -18.85
CA SER A 7 28.98 -21.00 -18.19
C SER A 7 28.16 -19.71 -18.42
N PRO A 8 26.84 -19.80 -18.66
CA PRO A 8 26.01 -18.61 -18.73
C PRO A 8 26.10 -17.83 -17.42
N PRO A 9 26.05 -16.48 -17.45
CA PRO A 9 26.04 -15.69 -16.22
C PRO A 9 24.86 -16.17 -15.37
N GLU A 10 25.15 -16.46 -14.09
CA GLU A 10 24.12 -16.66 -13.08
C GLU A 10 23.13 -15.51 -13.23
N SER A 11 21.88 -15.85 -13.58
CA SER A 11 20.78 -14.90 -13.55
C SER A 11 20.68 -14.41 -12.12
N SER A 12 21.28 -13.25 -11.85
CA SER A 12 21.09 -12.57 -10.58
C SER A 12 19.60 -12.34 -10.51
N SER A 13 18.91 -13.11 -9.68
CA SER A 13 17.52 -12.86 -9.35
C SER A 13 17.51 -11.46 -8.74
N ILE A 14 17.20 -10.46 -9.56
CA ILE A 14 17.01 -9.09 -9.09
C ILE A 14 15.86 -9.23 -8.10
N ARG A 15 16.17 -9.13 -6.80
CA ARG A 15 15.15 -9.12 -5.77
C ARG A 15 14.20 -7.99 -6.13
N ALA A 16 12.94 -8.33 -6.38
CA ALA A 16 11.91 -7.34 -6.62
C ALA A 16 11.88 -6.38 -5.41
N PHE A 17 12.23 -5.13 -5.65
CA PHE A 17 12.26 -4.08 -4.63
C PHE A 17 11.03 -3.20 -4.83
N ALA A 18 10.23 -3.06 -3.77
CA ALA A 18 9.00 -2.30 -3.78
C ALA A 18 9.12 -1.10 -2.83
N ALA A 19 8.74 0.08 -3.30
CA ALA A 19 8.67 1.28 -2.50
C ALA A 19 7.19 1.62 -2.22
N LEU A 20 6.87 1.86 -0.96
CA LEU A 20 5.51 2.16 -0.50
C LEU A 20 5.41 3.61 -0.05
N SER A 21 4.47 4.36 -0.64
CA SER A 21 4.14 5.72 -0.24
C SER A 21 2.71 5.78 0.30
N LEU A 22 2.56 6.17 1.57
CA LEU A 22 1.24 6.41 2.16
C LEU A 22 0.77 7.82 1.78
N LEU A 23 -0.41 7.87 1.17
CA LEU A 23 -1.02 9.09 0.68
C LEU A 23 -2.22 9.47 1.55
N THR A 24 -2.18 10.69 2.08
CA THR A 24 -3.26 11.38 2.79
C THR A 24 -3.65 12.63 2.00
N PRO A 25 -4.82 13.26 2.24
CA PRO A 25 -5.23 14.45 1.50
C PRO A 25 -4.37 15.69 1.82
N TYR A 26 -3.47 15.62 2.80
CA TYR A 26 -2.63 16.74 3.18
C TYR A 26 -1.51 17.00 2.16
N ARG A 27 -1.30 18.29 1.84
CA ARG A 27 -0.28 18.75 0.87
C ARG A 27 1.13 18.23 1.16
N ALA A 28 1.50 18.08 2.44
CA ALA A 28 2.81 17.53 2.82
C ALA A 28 2.98 16.09 2.30
N SER A 29 1.99 15.23 2.51
CA SER A 29 1.98 13.85 2.03
C SER A 29 2.06 13.78 0.51
N VAL A 30 1.32 14.62 -0.22
CA VAL A 30 1.40 14.71 -1.69
C VAL A 30 2.80 15.11 -2.17
N ARG A 31 3.43 16.06 -1.48
CA ARG A 31 4.76 16.56 -1.84
C ARG A 31 5.84 15.48 -1.71
N ASP A 32 5.72 14.60 -0.73
CA ASP A 32 6.72 13.59 -0.42
C ASP A 32 6.73 12.42 -1.42
N VAL A 33 5.65 12.22 -2.18
CA VAL A 33 5.57 11.17 -3.22
C VAL A 33 6.60 11.39 -4.34
N GLY A 34 6.80 12.62 -4.80
CA GLY A 34 7.74 12.92 -5.88
C GLY A 34 9.18 12.50 -5.53
N PRO A 35 9.76 13.01 -4.42
CA PRO A 35 11.07 12.58 -3.94
C PRO A 35 11.18 11.07 -3.73
N ALA A 36 10.14 10.39 -3.26
CA ALA A 36 10.15 8.94 -3.10
C ALA A 36 10.28 8.20 -4.44
N LEU A 37 9.61 8.70 -5.50
CA LEU A 37 9.73 8.16 -6.86
C LEU A 37 11.14 8.35 -7.43
N ASP A 38 11.79 9.48 -7.11
CA ASP A 38 13.12 9.80 -7.61
C ASP A 38 14.24 9.09 -6.83
N TYR A 39 14.03 8.81 -5.54
CA TYR A 39 15.03 8.15 -4.69
C TYR A 39 15.29 6.69 -5.09
N ALA A 40 14.26 6.00 -5.58
CA ALA A 40 14.37 4.60 -6.00
C ALA A 40 13.73 4.41 -7.39
N PRO A 41 14.36 4.92 -8.47
CA PRO A 41 13.75 4.92 -9.80
C PRO A 41 13.55 3.52 -10.39
N GLU A 42 14.29 2.52 -9.91
CA GLU A 42 14.18 1.11 -10.29
C GLU A 42 13.16 0.30 -9.49
N ALA A 43 12.58 0.88 -8.44
CA ALA A 43 11.59 0.19 -7.60
C ALA A 43 10.22 0.08 -8.29
N THR A 44 9.48 -0.98 -7.95
CA THR A 44 8.02 -0.98 -8.17
C THR A 44 7.39 -0.08 -7.12
N HIS A 45 6.80 1.04 -7.56
CA HIS A 45 6.18 2.01 -6.66
C HIS A 45 4.72 1.68 -6.42
N LEU A 46 4.34 1.57 -5.14
CA LEU A 46 2.97 1.44 -4.68
C LEU A 46 2.59 2.66 -3.85
N ILE A 47 1.59 3.39 -4.31
CA ILE A 47 1.01 4.55 -3.64
C ILE A 47 -0.32 4.13 -3.04
N VAL A 48 -0.44 4.22 -1.73
CA VAL A 48 -1.63 3.79 -1.00
C VAL A 48 -2.41 5.01 -0.56
N ARG A 49 -3.56 5.26 -1.19
CA ARG A 49 -4.53 6.24 -0.71
C ARG A 49 -5.24 5.67 0.50
N ASN A 50 -5.00 6.28 1.65
CA ASN A 50 -5.68 5.92 2.88
C ASN A 50 -6.95 6.75 3.04
N LEU A 51 -8.09 6.19 2.64
CA LEU A 51 -9.40 6.84 2.77
C LEU A 51 -9.84 7.00 4.24
N GLY A 52 -9.10 6.45 5.20
CA GLY A 52 -9.28 6.78 6.61
C GLY A 52 -9.03 8.25 6.95
N PHE A 53 -8.39 9.02 6.06
CA PHE A 53 -8.11 10.45 6.22
C PHE A 53 -9.02 11.37 5.40
N GLY A 54 -9.96 10.83 4.61
CA GLY A 54 -10.87 11.62 3.77
C GLY A 54 -11.57 10.77 2.72
N GLU A 55 -12.66 11.31 2.18
CA GLU A 55 -13.35 10.76 1.02
C GLU A 55 -12.46 10.89 -0.25
N PRO A 56 -12.73 10.14 -1.32
CA PRO A 56 -11.94 10.24 -2.57
C PRO A 56 -11.77 11.67 -3.08
N ASP A 57 -12.80 12.51 -2.94
CA ASP A 57 -12.79 13.91 -3.37
C ASP A 57 -11.86 14.81 -2.53
N ASP A 58 -11.53 14.40 -1.31
CA ASP A 58 -10.57 15.14 -0.45
C ASP A 58 -9.13 15.05 -1.00
N PHE A 59 -8.86 14.16 -1.96
CA PHE A 59 -7.55 13.98 -2.60
C PHE A 59 -7.35 14.87 -3.84
N ALA A 60 -8.16 15.92 -4.04
CA ALA A 60 -8.01 16.85 -5.17
C ALA A 60 -6.57 17.40 -5.32
N ILE A 61 -5.87 17.66 -4.20
CA ILE A 61 -4.47 18.12 -4.23
C ILE A 61 -3.55 17.08 -4.89
N TRP A 62 -3.78 15.79 -4.64
CA TRP A 62 -3.07 14.71 -5.33
C TRP A 62 -3.45 14.67 -6.81
N ASP A 63 -4.74 14.77 -7.12
CA ASP A 63 -5.26 14.65 -8.48
C ASP A 63 -4.71 15.72 -9.43
N GLU A 64 -4.46 16.91 -8.93
CA GLU A 64 -3.88 18.03 -9.67
C GLU A 64 -2.34 18.08 -9.61
N SER A 65 -1.71 17.23 -8.80
CA SER A 65 -0.27 17.31 -8.53
C SER A 65 0.61 16.90 -9.72
N SER A 66 1.80 17.50 -9.79
CA SER A 66 2.88 16.99 -10.65
C SER A 66 3.33 15.60 -10.22
N ALA A 67 3.28 15.27 -8.92
CA ALA A 67 3.65 13.97 -8.39
C ALA A 67 2.79 12.84 -9.00
N LYS A 68 1.48 13.04 -9.19
CA LYS A 68 0.62 12.07 -9.88
C LYS A 68 1.03 11.85 -11.34
N LYS A 69 1.44 12.90 -12.04
CA LYS A 69 1.95 12.80 -13.42
C LYS A 69 3.24 12.01 -13.48
N VAL A 70 4.17 12.26 -12.54
CA VAL A 70 5.42 11.48 -12.43
C VAL A 70 5.13 10.03 -12.07
N ALA A 71 4.24 9.77 -11.12
CA ALA A 71 3.80 8.43 -10.74
C ALA A 71 3.26 7.65 -11.93
N ALA A 72 2.38 8.26 -12.75
CA ALA A 72 1.86 7.66 -13.96
C ALA A 72 2.96 7.37 -15.00
N ALA A 73 3.88 8.31 -15.21
CA ALA A 73 5.02 8.12 -16.13
C ALA A 73 5.96 6.98 -15.68
N ARG A 74 6.09 6.79 -14.36
CA ARG A 74 6.86 5.71 -13.71
C ARG A 74 6.08 4.40 -13.58
N LYS A 75 4.83 4.34 -14.05
CA LYS A 75 3.93 3.19 -13.89
C LYS A 75 3.75 2.77 -12.43
N ALA A 76 3.77 3.73 -11.50
CA ALA A 76 3.44 3.48 -10.12
C ALA A 76 1.98 3.03 -9.99
N HIS A 77 1.74 2.11 -9.06
CA HIS A 77 0.42 1.56 -8.80
C HIS A 77 -0.23 2.37 -7.68
N VAL A 78 -1.41 2.92 -7.95
CA VAL A 78 -2.21 3.60 -6.92
C VAL A 78 -3.30 2.64 -6.47
N ILE A 79 -3.38 2.37 -5.17
CA ILE A 79 -4.44 1.56 -4.58
C ILE A 79 -5.15 2.33 -3.48
N ASP A 80 -6.41 1.99 -3.29
CA ASP A 80 -7.26 2.59 -2.27
C ASP A 80 -7.52 1.58 -1.15
N LEU A 81 -7.23 1.98 0.08
CA LEU A 81 -7.70 1.24 1.24
C LEU A 81 -9.04 1.81 1.68
N THR A 82 -9.99 0.92 1.90
CA THR A 82 -11.31 1.29 2.42
C THR A 82 -11.19 1.90 3.81
N PRO A 83 -12.01 2.90 4.16
CA PRO A 83 -11.97 3.52 5.47
C PRO A 83 -12.53 2.58 6.54
N LEU A 84 -11.89 2.57 7.71
CA LEU A 84 -12.48 1.97 8.91
C LEU A 84 -13.38 3.00 9.58
N LYS A 85 -14.51 2.57 10.16
CA LYS A 85 -15.36 3.49 10.94
C LYS A 85 -14.53 4.15 12.06
N PRO A 86 -14.53 5.49 12.18
CA PRO A 86 -13.69 6.19 13.16
C PRO A 86 -13.88 5.69 14.60
N ARG A 87 -15.12 5.38 14.99
CA ARG A 87 -15.40 4.83 16.32
C ARG A 87 -14.71 3.48 16.58
N ILE A 88 -14.58 2.62 15.57
CA ILE A 88 -13.89 1.33 15.71
C ILE A 88 -12.38 1.57 15.84
N ALA A 89 -11.82 2.42 14.97
CA ALA A 89 -10.41 2.79 15.03
C ALA A 89 -10.03 3.39 16.39
N ALA A 90 -10.80 4.36 16.88
CA ALA A 90 -10.57 5.00 18.18
C ALA A 90 -10.69 4.03 19.36
N ALA A 91 -11.65 3.10 19.32
CA ALA A 91 -11.80 2.10 20.37
C ALA A 91 -10.59 1.16 20.47
N LEU A 92 -10.02 0.77 19.32
CA LEU A 92 -8.82 -0.07 19.26
C LEU A 92 -7.56 0.70 19.68
N ASP A 93 -7.42 1.95 19.22
CA ASP A 93 -6.29 2.82 19.55
C ASP A 93 -6.23 3.10 21.05
N ASN A 94 -7.37 3.47 21.67
CA ASN A 94 -7.48 3.67 23.11
C ASN A 94 -7.15 2.41 23.93
N ALA A 95 -7.35 1.23 23.34
CA ALA A 95 -7.03 -0.07 23.95
C ALA A 95 -5.63 -0.58 23.59
N ASN A 96 -4.84 0.21 22.83
CA ASN A 96 -3.55 -0.17 22.25
C ASN A 96 -3.58 -1.55 21.57
N MET A 97 -4.64 -1.77 20.78
CA MET A 97 -4.99 -3.07 20.22
C MET A 97 -4.79 -3.08 18.70
N THR A 98 -4.27 -4.19 18.18
CA THR A 98 -4.18 -4.39 16.72
C THR A 98 -5.56 -4.64 16.12
N TYR A 99 -5.72 -4.35 14.82
CA TYR A 99 -6.98 -4.63 14.11
C TYR A 99 -7.37 -6.12 14.20
N HIS A 100 -6.42 -7.04 14.05
CA HIS A 100 -6.68 -8.47 14.16
C HIS A 100 -7.10 -8.89 15.58
N ALA A 101 -6.47 -8.35 16.63
CA ALA A 101 -6.90 -8.63 18.00
C ALA A 101 -8.29 -8.05 18.30
N GLY A 102 -8.64 -6.91 17.69
CA GLY A 102 -9.95 -6.28 17.82
C GLY A 102 -11.12 -7.11 17.32
N VAL A 103 -10.89 -8.02 16.38
CA VAL A 103 -11.92 -8.83 15.73
C VAL A 103 -12.71 -9.69 16.72
N ASP A 104 -12.07 -10.19 17.78
CA ASP A 104 -12.70 -11.03 18.80
C ASP A 104 -12.78 -10.32 20.17
N ALA A 105 -12.39 -9.04 20.23
CA ALA A 105 -12.31 -8.29 21.47
C ALA A 105 -13.70 -7.89 22.02
N PRO A 106 -14.00 -8.14 23.31
CA PRO A 106 -15.26 -7.72 23.93
C PRO A 106 -15.51 -6.20 23.91
N LEU A 107 -14.45 -5.39 23.74
CA LEU A 107 -14.54 -3.92 23.69
C LEU A 107 -15.35 -3.41 22.49
N LEU A 108 -15.48 -4.21 21.43
CA LEU A 108 -16.31 -3.93 20.27
C LEU A 108 -17.61 -4.72 20.35
N GLY A 109 -18.75 -4.09 20.03
CA GLY A 109 -20.01 -4.81 19.88
C GLY A 109 -19.97 -5.79 18.70
N ILE A 110 -20.87 -6.79 18.70
CA ILE A 110 -20.94 -7.84 17.64
C ILE A 110 -20.93 -7.22 16.23
N ALA A 111 -21.73 -6.17 16.01
CA ALA A 111 -21.82 -5.52 14.71
C ALA A 111 -20.51 -4.82 14.30
N ASP A 112 -19.72 -4.33 15.25
CA ASP A 112 -18.43 -3.68 14.94
C ASP A 112 -17.33 -4.69 14.71
N ARG A 113 -17.33 -5.80 15.44
CA ARG A 113 -16.44 -6.94 15.17
C ARG A 113 -16.66 -7.49 13.76
N SER A 114 -17.92 -7.64 13.36
CA SER A 114 -18.27 -8.03 11.98
C SER A 114 -17.76 -7.04 10.95
N ARG A 115 -17.96 -5.72 11.17
CA ARG A 115 -17.46 -4.67 10.26
C ARG A 115 -15.93 -4.63 10.19
N LEU A 116 -15.26 -4.80 11.33
CA LEU A 116 -13.80 -4.86 11.40
C LEU A 116 -13.27 -6.05 10.61
N ARG A 117 -13.91 -7.22 10.72
CA ARG A 117 -13.57 -8.40 9.92
C ARG A 117 -13.74 -8.15 8.43
N THR A 118 -14.90 -7.63 8.01
CA THR A 118 -15.13 -7.27 6.59
C THR A 118 -14.13 -6.23 6.08
N TRP A 119 -13.77 -5.25 6.91
CA TRP A 119 -12.77 -4.24 6.56
C TRP A 119 -11.37 -4.84 6.41
N ILE A 120 -10.95 -5.75 7.31
CA ILE A 120 -9.70 -6.50 7.20
C ILE A 120 -9.71 -7.30 5.90
N ASP A 121 -10.77 -8.07 5.64
CA ASP A 121 -10.87 -8.93 4.46
C ASP A 121 -10.80 -8.11 3.16
N ALA A 122 -11.51 -6.99 3.09
CA ALA A 122 -11.52 -6.10 1.93
C ALA A 122 -10.13 -5.51 1.65
N ASN A 123 -9.47 -4.95 2.66
CA ASN A 123 -8.14 -4.35 2.47
C ASN A 123 -7.06 -5.42 2.25
N THR A 124 -7.21 -6.59 2.85
CA THR A 124 -6.35 -7.75 2.61
C THR A 124 -6.47 -8.22 1.16
N ALA A 125 -7.68 -8.30 0.60
CA ALA A 125 -7.89 -8.62 -0.80
C ALA A 125 -7.25 -7.59 -1.73
N THR A 126 -7.38 -6.29 -1.44
CA THR A 126 -6.71 -5.21 -2.20
C THR A 126 -5.18 -5.38 -2.16
N LEU A 127 -4.61 -5.67 -0.99
CA LEU A 127 -3.17 -5.87 -0.82
C LEU A 127 -2.67 -7.17 -1.48
N TYR A 128 -3.46 -8.24 -1.45
CA TYR A 128 -3.13 -9.48 -2.18
C TYR A 128 -3.18 -9.26 -3.70
N GLY A 129 -4.12 -8.46 -4.19
CA GLY A 129 -4.21 -8.11 -5.61
C GLY A 129 -2.94 -7.44 -6.15
N VAL A 130 -2.17 -6.74 -5.31
CA VAL A 130 -0.90 -6.13 -5.70
C VAL A 130 0.31 -7.06 -5.56
N ARG A 131 0.21 -8.25 -4.95
CA ARG A 131 1.38 -9.16 -4.85
C ARG A 131 1.89 -9.61 -6.21
N GLY A 132 1.00 -9.88 -7.16
CA GLY A 132 1.37 -10.20 -8.54
C GLY A 132 2.11 -9.05 -9.23
N ILE A 133 1.78 -7.80 -8.86
CA ILE A 133 2.43 -6.59 -9.35
C ILE A 133 3.83 -6.44 -8.74
N LEU A 134 3.99 -6.80 -7.47
CA LEU A 134 5.27 -6.74 -6.75
C LEU A 134 6.22 -7.89 -7.09
N GLY A 135 5.87 -8.76 -8.06
CA GLY A 135 6.67 -9.95 -8.40
C GLY A 135 6.74 -10.98 -7.26
N MET A 136 5.84 -10.87 -6.28
CA MET A 136 5.73 -11.81 -5.18
C MET A 136 4.81 -12.96 -5.60
N THR A 137 5.31 -13.87 -6.43
CA THR A 137 4.64 -15.16 -6.67
C THR A 137 4.76 -16.03 -5.43
N ASP A 138 3.66 -16.66 -5.03
CA ASP A 138 3.63 -17.61 -3.92
C ASP A 138 4.71 -18.69 -4.11
N GLY A 139 5.49 -18.91 -3.04
CA GLY A 139 6.33 -20.10 -2.90
C GLY A 139 5.52 -21.25 -2.32
#